data_AF-A0A1I2NBT2-F1
#
_entry.id   AF-A0A1I2NBT2-F1
#
_cell.length_a   1.000
_cell.length_b   1.000
_cell.length_c   1.000
_cell.angle_alpha   90.00
_cell.angle_beta   90.00
_cell.angle_gamma   90.00
#
_symmetry.space_group_name_H-M   'P 1'
#
loop_
_entity.id
_entity.type
_entity.pdbx_description
1 polymer ?
#
loop_
_entity_poly.entity_id
_entity_poly.type
_entity_poly.pdbx_seq_one_letter_code
_entity_poly.pdbx_strand_id
1 'polypeptide(L)'
;MSFVSIIATNQWISAVSDGNLVEISTEGECHVCPGQKASFIQISKQQFIACTGSRSIRNKIKRNFPFSENPYVFDDDILAQLKQDVQTVPNQWQDVLLVIGEAVQQIECRMISNQANSDWVAIHPQSGKAGTLFMAGKGIDERKIKRIAEEFNRLIQTHGQDDWRNVIRAQNRLNQFVSTFDPTTGSRVFHLLIKK
;
A
#
# COMPACT_ATOMS: atom_id res chain seq x y z
N MET A 1 -9.00 -8.76 2.19
CA MET A 1 -8.56 -7.36 2.21
C MET A 1 -8.00 -7.04 0.84
N SER A 2 -7.58 -5.82 0.53
CA SER A 2 -6.79 -5.59 -0.67
C SER A 2 -5.32 -5.95 -0.42
N PHE A 3 -4.67 -6.55 -1.40
CA PHE A 3 -3.22 -6.57 -1.48
C PHE A 3 -2.71 -5.31 -2.18
N VAL A 4 -1.71 -4.64 -1.60
CA VAL A 4 -1.00 -3.52 -2.21
C VAL A 4 0.49 -3.79 -2.16
N SER A 5 1.16 -3.66 -3.31
CA SER A 5 2.63 -3.64 -3.38
C SER A 5 3.11 -2.25 -3.76
N ILE A 6 4.10 -1.74 -3.05
CA ILE A 6 4.71 -0.44 -3.29
C ILE A 6 6.21 -0.63 -3.43
N ILE A 7 6.74 -0.19 -4.57
CA ILE A 7 8.16 -0.28 -4.91
C ILE A 7 8.68 1.13 -5.15
N ALA A 8 9.72 1.50 -4.41
CA ALA A 8 10.29 2.83 -4.46
C ALA A 8 11.78 2.76 -4.81
N THR A 9 12.22 3.60 -5.73
CA THR A 9 13.64 3.84 -6.02
C THR A 9 13.99 5.28 -5.66
N ASN A 10 15.24 5.72 -5.85
CA ASN A 10 15.58 7.13 -5.68
C ASN A 10 14.99 8.06 -6.77
N GLN A 11 14.35 7.52 -7.82
CA GLN A 11 13.80 8.27 -8.95
C GLN A 11 12.27 8.24 -9.06
N TRP A 12 11.63 7.17 -8.56
CA TRP A 12 10.19 6.97 -8.73
C TRP A 12 9.61 6.04 -7.67
N ILE A 13 8.29 6.12 -7.47
CA ILE A 13 7.48 5.18 -6.67
C ILE A 13 6.40 4.57 -7.56
N SER A 14 6.25 3.25 -7.50
CA SER A 14 5.14 2.52 -8.11
C SER A 14 4.30 1.84 -7.04
N ALA A 15 2.99 2.05 -7.07
CA ALA A 15 2.01 1.38 -6.24
C ALA A 15 1.05 0.57 -7.09
N VAL A 16 0.82 -0.68 -6.70
CA VAL A 16 -0.07 -1.62 -7.38
C VAL A 16 -1.04 -2.20 -6.35
N SER A 17 -2.34 -2.13 -6.64
CA SER A 17 -3.40 -2.70 -5.79
C SER A 17 -4.33 -3.60 -6.58
N ASP A 18 -4.78 -4.67 -5.95
CA ASP A 18 -5.73 -5.67 -6.49
C ASP A 18 -7.19 -5.18 -6.58
N GLY A 19 -7.47 -4.00 -6.01
CA GLY A 19 -8.78 -3.36 -6.07
C GLY A 19 -9.88 -4.02 -5.26
N ASN A 20 -9.69 -5.17 -4.62
CA ASN A 20 -10.71 -5.80 -3.79
C ASN A 20 -10.79 -5.14 -2.42
N LEU A 21 -12.00 -4.86 -1.94
CA LEU A 21 -12.20 -4.48 -0.54
C LEU A 21 -12.77 -5.68 0.20
N VAL A 22 -12.35 -5.87 1.44
CA VAL A 22 -12.98 -6.85 2.33
C VAL A 22 -13.51 -6.12 3.54
N GLU A 23 -14.78 -6.34 3.81
CA GLU A 23 -15.45 -5.93 5.03
C GLU A 23 -15.70 -7.18 5.87
N ILE A 24 -15.35 -7.10 7.15
CA ILE A 24 -15.70 -8.12 8.13
C ILE A 24 -16.98 -7.64 8.81
N SER A 25 -18.05 -8.43 8.73
CA SER A 25 -19.31 -8.09 9.37
C SER A 25 -19.17 -8.11 10.90
N THR A 26 -20.15 -7.56 11.62
CA THR A 26 -20.21 -7.64 13.09
C THR A 26 -20.28 -9.08 13.61
N GLU A 27 -20.67 -10.03 12.77
CA GLU A 27 -20.77 -11.46 13.06
C GLU A 27 -19.48 -12.22 12.69
N GLY A 28 -18.47 -11.52 12.16
CA GLY A 28 -17.17 -12.08 11.77
C GLY A 28 -17.13 -12.65 10.35
N GLU A 29 -18.19 -12.49 9.56
CA GLU A 29 -18.21 -12.96 8.18
C GLU A 29 -17.36 -12.06 7.27
N CYS A 30 -16.55 -12.69 6.42
CA CYS A 30 -15.69 -12.01 5.47
C CYS A 30 -16.44 -11.80 4.14
N HIS A 31 -16.81 -10.57 3.83
CA HIS A 31 -17.41 -10.21 2.55
C HIS A 31 -16.37 -9.61 1.61
N VAL A 32 -16.08 -10.30 0.51
CA VAL A 32 -15.27 -9.76 -0.58
C VAL A 32 -16.16 -8.88 -1.44
N CYS A 33 -15.84 -7.60 -1.48
CA CYS A 33 -16.48 -6.60 -2.32
C CYS A 33 -15.53 -6.33 -3.50
N PRO A 34 -15.79 -6.88 -4.71
CA PRO A 34 -14.98 -6.59 -5.89
C PRO A 34 -14.97 -5.09 -6.13
N GLY A 35 -13.82 -4.44 -5.90
CA GLY A 35 -13.78 -3.00 -5.92
C GLY A 35 -13.55 -2.47 -7.33
N GLN A 36 -14.27 -1.41 -7.66
CA GLN A 36 -14.05 -0.65 -8.90
C GLN A 36 -12.91 0.37 -8.78
N LYS A 37 -12.22 0.43 -7.63
CA LYS A 37 -11.29 1.52 -7.30
C LYS A 37 -10.04 0.98 -6.60
N ALA A 38 -8.91 1.63 -6.87
CA ALA A 38 -7.63 1.35 -6.22
C ALA A 38 -7.69 1.55 -4.69
N SER A 39 -6.83 0.83 -3.96
CA SER A 39 -6.62 1.02 -2.52
C SER A 39 -5.73 2.22 -2.19
N PHE A 40 -5.32 2.99 -3.20
CA PHE A 40 -4.58 4.24 -3.05
C PHE A 40 -5.34 5.42 -3.63
N ILE A 41 -5.02 6.60 -3.12
CA ILE A 41 -5.56 7.91 -3.51
C ILE A 41 -4.36 8.78 -3.87
N GLN A 42 -4.29 9.23 -5.12
CA GLN A 42 -3.33 10.24 -5.51
C GLN A 42 -3.81 11.60 -4.99
N ILE A 43 -3.01 12.25 -4.16
CA ILE A 43 -3.35 13.51 -3.49
C ILE A 43 -2.60 14.71 -4.08
N SER A 44 -1.53 14.45 -4.84
CA SER A 44 -0.87 15.43 -5.70
C SER A 44 -0.16 14.72 -6.84
N LYS A 45 0.47 15.46 -7.76
CA LYS A 45 1.32 14.86 -8.81
C LYS A 45 2.49 14.06 -8.24
N GLN A 46 2.92 14.38 -7.02
CA GLN A 46 4.11 13.82 -6.36
C GLN A 46 3.78 12.98 -5.11
N GLN A 47 2.51 12.82 -4.74
CA GLN A 47 2.13 12.11 -3.51
C GLN A 47 0.89 11.25 -3.67
N PHE A 48 0.86 10.16 -2.91
CA PHE A 48 -0.32 9.33 -2.73
C PHE A 48 -0.43 8.80 -1.31
N ILE A 49 -1.64 8.41 -0.93
CA ILE A 49 -1.91 7.66 0.29
C ILE A 49 -2.55 6.33 -0.09
N ALA A 50 -1.95 5.22 0.31
CA ALA A 50 -2.53 3.89 0.25
C ALA A 50 -3.14 3.51 1.60
N CYS A 51 -4.32 2.90 1.58
CA CYS A 51 -4.99 2.41 2.77
C CYS A 51 -5.67 1.07 2.46
N THR A 52 -5.35 0.06 3.27
CA THR A 52 -5.93 -1.28 3.18
C THR A 52 -6.66 -1.60 4.48
N GLY A 53 -7.65 -2.50 4.40
CA GLY A 53 -8.34 -3.00 5.59
C GLY A 53 -9.35 -2.06 6.23
N SER A 54 -9.61 -0.86 5.69
CA SER A 54 -10.77 -0.09 6.14
C SER A 54 -11.30 0.87 5.09
N ARG A 55 -12.53 0.63 4.64
CA ARG A 55 -13.23 1.50 3.70
C ARG A 55 -13.58 2.85 4.32
N SER A 56 -13.96 2.86 5.60
CA SER A 56 -14.32 4.09 6.32
C SER A 56 -13.12 5.01 6.44
N ILE A 57 -11.95 4.48 6.83
CA ILE A 57 -10.70 5.24 6.92
C ILE A 57 -10.25 5.72 5.54
N ARG A 58 -10.27 4.87 4.51
CA ARG A 58 -9.97 5.28 3.14
C ARG A 58 -10.87 6.44 2.66
N ASN A 59 -12.16 6.39 2.96
CA ASN A 59 -13.10 7.46 2.59
C ASN A 59 -12.87 8.74 3.41
N LYS A 60 -12.45 8.63 4.68
CA LYS A 60 -12.04 9.77 5.50
C LYS A 60 -10.79 10.44 4.91
N ILE A 61 -9.75 9.68 4.60
CA ILE A 61 -8.53 10.16 3.93
C ILE A 61 -8.88 10.87 2.62
N LYS A 62 -9.72 10.26 1.78
CA LYS A 62 -10.11 10.87 0.50
C LYS A 62 -10.78 12.26 0.66
N ARG A 63 -11.54 12.46 1.74
CA ARG A 63 -12.20 13.75 2.03
C ARG A 63 -11.22 14.77 2.58
N ASN A 64 -10.29 14.34 3.43
CA ASN A 64 -9.34 15.22 4.10
C ASN A 64 -8.17 15.62 3.20
N PHE A 65 -7.80 14.77 2.25
CA PHE A 65 -6.71 14.97 1.30
C PHE A 65 -7.25 14.87 -0.13
N PRO A 66 -8.03 15.87 -0.60
CA PRO A 66 -8.39 15.95 -2.00
C PRO A 66 -7.14 16.13 -2.87
N PHE A 67 -7.28 15.96 -4.19
CA PHE A 67 -6.16 16.23 -5.08
C PHE A 67 -5.83 17.73 -5.06
N SER A 68 -4.54 18.04 -4.86
CA SER A 68 -3.96 19.39 -4.92
C SER A 68 -2.81 19.41 -5.92
N GLU A 69 -2.68 20.51 -6.66
CA GLU A 69 -1.53 20.73 -7.54
C GLU A 69 -0.23 20.87 -6.72
N ASN A 70 -0.32 21.48 -5.54
CA ASN A 70 0.79 21.61 -4.61
C ASN A 70 0.84 20.40 -3.66
N PRO A 71 2.01 19.81 -3.40
CA PRO A 71 2.17 18.75 -2.41
C PRO A 71 1.72 19.18 -1.01
N TYR A 72 1.10 18.24 -0.28
CA TYR A 72 0.79 18.39 1.13
C TYR A 72 2.06 18.30 1.97
N VAL A 73 2.11 19.05 3.07
CA VAL A 73 3.17 18.89 4.08
C VAL A 73 2.63 17.92 5.14
N PHE A 74 3.31 16.79 5.34
CA PHE A 74 2.98 15.83 6.40
C PHE A 74 3.82 16.12 7.65
N ASP A 75 3.38 17.08 8.45
CA ASP A 75 3.94 17.41 9.76
C ASP A 75 3.47 16.42 10.85
N ASP A 76 4.02 16.59 12.06
CA ASP A 76 3.75 15.71 13.20
C ASP A 76 2.26 15.66 13.58
N ASP A 77 1.55 16.79 13.43
CA ASP A 77 0.12 16.87 13.74
C ASP A 77 -0.71 16.05 12.74
N ILE A 78 -0.43 16.17 11.44
CA ILE A 78 -1.10 15.37 10.40
C ILE A 78 -0.77 13.89 10.56
N LEU A 79 0.49 13.54 10.85
CA LEU A 79 0.91 12.16 11.07
C LEU A 79 0.25 11.57 12.32
N ALA A 80 0.12 12.34 13.39
CA ALA A 80 -0.60 11.95 14.60
C ALA A 80 -2.10 11.74 14.32
N GLN A 81 -2.72 12.63 13.56
CA GLN A 81 -4.13 12.50 13.17
C GLN A 81 -4.38 11.26 12.31
N LEU A 82 -3.51 10.97 11.33
CA LEU A 82 -3.61 9.77 10.51
C LEU A 82 -3.40 8.48 11.33
N LYS A 83 -2.46 8.49 12.28
CA LYS A 83 -2.24 7.39 13.23
C LYS A 83 -3.49 7.15 14.07
N GLN A 84 -4.07 8.20 14.65
CA GLN A 84 -5.32 8.11 15.41
C GLN A 84 -6.46 7.55 14.56
N ASP A 85 -6.61 8.04 13.32
CA ASP A 85 -7.65 7.58 12.40
C ASP A 85 -7.55 6.07 12.15
N VAL A 86 -6.36 5.57 11.83
CA VAL A 86 -6.11 4.15 11.61
C VAL A 86 -6.37 3.32 12.87
N GLN A 87 -5.97 3.83 14.04
CA GLN A 87 -6.15 3.16 15.34
C GLN A 87 -7.59 3.15 15.85
N THR A 88 -8.52 3.91 15.25
CA THR A 88 -9.96 3.80 15.60
C THR A 88 -10.55 2.44 15.24
N VAL A 89 -9.93 1.70 14.31
CA VAL A 89 -10.34 0.34 13.95
C VAL A 89 -9.64 -0.65 14.88
N PRO A 90 -10.37 -1.40 15.72
CA PRO A 90 -9.75 -2.37 16.62
C PRO A 90 -8.94 -3.42 15.85
N ASN A 91 -7.64 -3.52 16.10
CA ASN A 91 -6.76 -4.46 15.41
C ASN A 91 -7.21 -5.92 15.59
N GLN A 92 -7.83 -6.27 16.71
CA GLN A 92 -8.43 -7.58 16.94
C GLN A 92 -9.48 -7.98 15.89
N TRP A 93 -10.17 -7.01 15.29
CA TRP A 93 -11.17 -7.26 14.24
C TRP A 93 -10.56 -7.26 12.85
N GLN A 94 -9.72 -6.27 12.54
CA GLN A 94 -9.18 -6.11 11.19
C GLN A 94 -7.82 -5.43 11.22
N ASP A 95 -6.90 -5.89 10.36
CA ASP A 95 -5.65 -5.17 10.14
C ASP A 95 -5.89 -4.00 9.20
N VAL A 96 -5.49 -2.81 9.61
CA VAL A 96 -5.49 -1.62 8.78
C VAL A 96 -4.06 -1.16 8.61
N LEU A 97 -3.65 -1.02 7.36
CA LEU A 97 -2.34 -0.47 7.01
C LEU A 97 -2.55 0.81 6.20
N LEU A 98 -1.73 1.81 6.48
CA LEU A 98 -1.69 3.07 5.76
C LEU A 98 -0.26 3.36 5.33
N VAL A 99 -0.08 3.72 4.06
CA VAL A 99 1.21 4.18 3.52
C VAL A 99 1.04 5.55 2.89
N ILE A 100 1.96 6.46 3.20
CA ILE A 100 2.16 7.73 2.50
C ILE A 100 3.37 7.54 1.59
N GLY A 101 3.21 7.77 0.29
CA GLY A 101 4.31 7.78 -0.67
C GLY A 101 4.54 9.18 -1.21
N GLU A 102 5.78 9.67 -1.13
CA GLU A 102 6.16 11.04 -1.46
C GLU A 102 7.35 11.07 -2.42
N ALA A 103 7.26 11.93 -3.44
CA ALA A 103 8.29 12.15 -4.46
C ALA A 103 8.58 13.64 -4.69
N VAL A 104 8.61 14.44 -3.61
CA VAL A 104 8.74 15.90 -3.68
C VAL A 104 10.21 16.32 -3.79
N GLN A 105 10.98 16.14 -2.71
CA GLN A 105 12.42 16.42 -2.68
C GLN A 105 13.24 15.13 -2.76
N GLN A 106 12.79 14.13 -2.01
CA GLN A 106 13.33 12.77 -1.99
C GLN A 106 12.18 11.79 -2.10
N ILE A 107 12.47 10.60 -2.62
CA ILE A 107 11.51 9.52 -2.58
C ILE A 107 11.46 8.99 -1.14
N GLU A 108 10.26 8.94 -0.56
CA GLU A 108 10.02 8.45 0.79
C GLU A 108 8.70 7.68 0.84
N CYS A 109 8.67 6.59 1.62
CA CYS A 109 7.44 5.90 1.95
C CYS A 109 7.34 5.75 3.46
N ARG A 110 6.25 6.22 4.08
CA ARG A 110 5.97 6.06 5.51
C ARG A 110 4.79 5.12 5.69
N MET A 111 4.93 4.11 6.54
CA MET A 111 3.88 3.13 6.84
C MET A 111 3.49 3.15 8.31
N ILE A 112 2.20 2.98 8.59
CA ILE A 112 1.66 2.76 9.94
C ILE A 112 0.60 1.66 9.89
N SER A 113 0.44 0.93 10.99
CA SER A 113 -0.63 -0.05 11.20
C SER A 113 -1.60 0.39 12.31
N ASN A 114 -2.75 -0.27 12.43
CA ASN A 114 -3.62 -0.08 13.59
C ASN A 114 -3.22 -0.91 14.82
N GLN A 115 -2.04 -1.56 14.81
CA GLN A 115 -1.55 -2.26 16.00
C GLN A 115 -1.27 -1.26 17.12
N ALA A 116 -1.57 -1.66 18.35
CA ALA A 116 -1.27 -0.85 19.53
C ALA A 116 0.23 -0.56 19.61
N ASN A 117 0.59 0.68 19.92
CA ASN A 117 1.98 1.16 20.00
C ASN A 117 2.79 1.01 18.70
N SER A 118 2.14 0.84 17.55
CA SER A 118 2.84 0.93 16.26
C SER A 118 3.37 2.35 16.04
N ASP A 119 4.57 2.44 15.49
CA ASP A 119 5.18 3.69 15.08
C ASP A 119 5.33 3.75 13.56
N TRP A 120 5.49 4.97 13.05
CA TRP A 120 5.71 5.18 11.64
C TRP A 120 7.03 4.55 11.22
N VAL A 121 6.97 3.67 10.23
CA VAL A 121 8.14 3.08 9.60
C VAL A 121 8.41 3.82 8.30
N ALA A 122 9.56 4.48 8.22
CA ALA A 122 9.98 5.16 7.00
C ALA A 122 10.94 4.29 6.18
N ILE A 123 10.75 4.31 4.86
CA ILE A 123 11.66 3.71 3.89
C ILE A 123 12.16 4.80 2.97
N HIS A 124 13.48 4.92 2.96
CA HIS A 124 14.23 5.80 2.07
C HIS A 124 15.02 4.91 1.10
N PRO A 125 14.57 4.77 -0.16
CA PRO A 125 15.31 3.99 -1.14
C PRO A 125 16.69 4.60 -1.40
N GLN A 126 17.68 3.74 -1.55
CA GLN A 126 19.07 4.12 -1.80
C GLN A 126 19.41 3.93 -3.28
N SER A 127 20.50 4.57 -3.74
CA SER A 127 20.97 4.37 -5.12
C SER A 127 21.23 2.87 -5.39
N GLY A 128 20.66 2.34 -6.47
CA GLY A 128 20.79 0.93 -6.85
C GLY A 128 20.03 -0.07 -5.96
N LYS A 129 19.25 0.39 -4.96
CA LYS A 129 18.46 -0.48 -4.09
C LYS A 129 17.03 0.03 -3.93
N ALA A 130 16.08 -0.70 -4.50
CA ALA A 130 14.66 -0.41 -4.33
C ALA A 130 14.20 -0.73 -2.90
N GLY A 131 13.39 0.16 -2.33
CA GLY A 131 12.57 -0.11 -1.15
C GLY A 131 11.29 -0.83 -1.55
N THR A 132 10.88 -1.82 -0.76
CA THR A 132 9.68 -2.62 -1.03
C THR A 132 8.77 -2.64 0.19
N LEU A 133 7.49 -2.32 -0.02
CA LEU A 133 6.42 -2.43 0.97
C LEU A 133 5.29 -3.29 0.43
N PHE A 134 4.79 -4.19 1.28
CA PHE A 134 3.64 -5.02 0.99
C PHE A 134 2.59 -4.77 2.07
N MET A 135 1.41 -4.31 1.66
CA MET A 135 0.26 -4.15 2.53
C MET A 135 -0.67 -5.34 2.29
N ALA A 136 -0.90 -6.12 3.33
CA ALA A 136 -1.73 -7.30 3.30
C ALA A 136 -2.54 -7.43 4.58
N GLY A 137 -3.61 -8.22 4.53
CA GLY A 137 -4.44 -8.50 5.69
C GLY A 137 -3.99 -9.69 6.53
N LYS A 138 -4.68 -9.93 7.65
CA LYS A 138 -4.49 -11.06 8.59
C LYS A 138 -4.25 -12.44 7.97
N GLY A 139 -4.77 -12.69 6.77
CA GLY A 139 -4.54 -13.95 6.04
C GLY A 139 -3.09 -14.15 5.56
N ILE A 140 -2.29 -13.08 5.55
CA ILE A 140 -0.89 -13.07 5.11
C ILE A 140 0.01 -12.78 6.32
N ASP A 141 0.51 -13.86 6.93
CA ASP A 141 1.47 -13.78 8.03
C ASP A 141 2.89 -13.41 7.56
N GLU A 142 3.81 -13.22 8.50
CA GLU A 142 5.22 -12.88 8.22
C GLU A 142 5.91 -13.89 7.30
N ARG A 143 5.58 -15.19 7.42
CA ARG A 143 6.17 -16.23 6.57
C ARG A 143 5.72 -16.07 5.12
N LYS A 144 4.44 -15.77 4.91
CA LYS A 144 3.88 -15.48 3.58
C LYS A 144 4.44 -14.16 3.04
N ILE A 145 4.58 -13.12 3.86
CA ILE A 145 5.25 -11.86 3.45
C ILE A 145 6.69 -12.14 2.98
N LYS A 146 7.45 -12.97 3.70
CA LYS A 146 8.80 -13.36 3.27
C LYS A 146 8.80 -14.05 1.90
N ARG A 147 7.86 -14.99 1.67
CA ARG A 147 7.71 -15.66 0.36
C ARG A 147 7.31 -14.69 -0.75
N ILE A 148 6.45 -13.71 -0.46
CA ILE A 148 6.06 -12.65 -1.39
C ILE A 148 7.29 -11.80 -1.76
N ALA A 149 8.12 -11.44 -0.79
CA ALA A 149 9.34 -10.69 -1.03
C ALA A 149 10.36 -11.50 -1.87
N GLU A 150 10.55 -12.79 -1.56
CA GLU A 150 11.41 -13.70 -2.33
C GLU A 150 10.93 -13.83 -3.79
N GLU A 151 9.62 -14.01 -3.99
CA GLU A 151 9.04 -14.11 -5.33
C GLU A 151 9.18 -12.78 -6.09
N PHE A 152 8.96 -11.64 -5.44
CA PHE A 152 9.16 -10.34 -6.06
C PHE A 152 10.62 -10.16 -6.50
N ASN A 153 11.58 -10.51 -5.65
CA ASN A 153 13.01 -10.46 -5.99
C ASN A 153 13.33 -11.34 -7.21
N ARG A 154 12.78 -12.57 -7.26
CA ARG A 154 12.93 -13.47 -8.41
C ARG A 154 12.36 -12.85 -9.70
N LEU A 155 11.17 -12.24 -9.62
CA LEU A 155 10.52 -11.58 -10.76
C LEU A 155 11.31 -10.36 -11.25
N ILE A 156 11.85 -9.55 -10.34
CA ILE A 156 12.68 -8.39 -10.69
C ILE A 156 14.02 -8.80 -11.30
N GLN A 157 14.66 -9.86 -10.80
CA GLN A 157 15.87 -10.43 -11.44
C GLN A 157 15.58 -10.92 -12.86
N THR A 158 14.38 -11.46 -13.10
CA THR A 158 13.97 -11.95 -14.42
C THR A 158 13.64 -10.81 -15.39
N HIS A 159 13.01 -9.74 -14.90
CA HIS A 159 12.49 -8.66 -15.75
C HIS A 159 13.45 -7.46 -15.85
N GLY A 160 14.39 -7.29 -14.93
CA GLY A 160 15.24 -6.11 -14.80
C GLY A 160 14.69 -5.10 -13.79
N GLN A 161 15.56 -4.55 -12.95
CA GLN A 161 15.21 -3.69 -11.82
C GLN A 161 15.22 -2.19 -12.11
N ASP A 162 15.83 -1.77 -13.23
CA ASP A 162 16.10 -0.35 -13.51
C ASP A 162 14.95 0.35 -14.26
N ASP A 163 14.10 -0.41 -14.97
CA ASP A 163 12.93 0.13 -15.67
C ASP A 163 11.66 -0.09 -14.82
N TRP A 164 10.99 1.01 -14.49
CA TRP A 164 9.68 1.02 -13.82
C TRP A 164 8.65 0.13 -14.52
N ARG A 165 8.71 -0.02 -15.86
CA ARG A 165 7.80 -0.91 -16.61
C ARG A 165 7.98 -2.37 -16.22
N ASN A 166 9.21 -2.80 -15.99
CA ASN A 166 9.53 -4.17 -15.59
C ASN A 166 9.11 -4.43 -14.15
N VAL A 167 9.24 -3.41 -13.29
CA VAL A 167 8.75 -3.46 -11.91
C VAL A 167 7.22 -3.61 -11.88
N ILE A 168 6.48 -2.85 -12.69
CA ILE A 168 5.01 -3.00 -12.77
C ILE A 168 4.63 -4.40 -13.26
N ARG A 169 5.34 -4.93 -14.27
CA ARG A 169 5.11 -6.31 -14.75
C ARG A 169 5.34 -7.33 -13.64
N ALA A 170 6.40 -7.16 -12.84
CA ALA A 170 6.68 -7.98 -11.68
C ALA A 170 5.57 -7.85 -10.62
N GLN A 171 5.11 -6.64 -10.29
CA GLN A 171 4.01 -6.41 -9.34
C GLN A 171 2.68 -7.03 -9.81
N ASN A 172 2.36 -6.96 -11.11
CA ASN A 172 1.16 -7.59 -11.66
C ASN A 172 1.21 -9.12 -11.53
N ARG A 173 2.37 -9.73 -11.78
CA ARG A 173 2.58 -11.19 -11.57
C ARG A 173 2.58 -11.54 -10.09
N LEU A 174 3.15 -10.68 -9.25
CA LEU A 174 3.13 -10.86 -7.80
C LEU A 174 1.70 -10.89 -7.26
N ASN A 175 0.80 -10.05 -7.79
CA ASN A 175 -0.61 -10.07 -7.42
C ASN A 175 -1.29 -11.44 -7.70
N GLN A 176 -0.96 -12.06 -8.83
CA GLN A 176 -1.42 -13.42 -9.15
C GLN A 176 -0.85 -14.45 -8.19
N PHE A 177 0.43 -14.33 -7.83
CA PHE A 177 1.06 -15.21 -6.83
C PHE A 177 0.39 -15.07 -5.46
N VAL A 178 0.10 -13.84 -5.01
CA VAL A 178 -0.58 -13.58 -3.73
C VAL A 178 -1.99 -14.17 -3.68
N SER A 179 -2.70 -14.18 -4.80
CA SER A 179 -4.04 -14.80 -4.89
C SER A 179 -4.04 -16.31 -4.57
N THR A 180 -2.89 -16.98 -4.64
CA THR A 180 -2.75 -18.38 -4.20
C THR A 180 -2.71 -18.55 -2.68
N PHE A 181 -2.40 -17.48 -1.93
CA PHE A 181 -2.36 -17.47 -0.47
C PHE A 181 -3.57 -16.80 0.18
N ASP A 182 -4.16 -15.83 -0.51
CA ASP A 182 -5.32 -15.07 -0.06
C ASP A 182 -6.35 -15.00 -1.20
N PRO A 183 -7.43 -15.80 -1.13
CA PRO A 183 -8.48 -15.84 -2.16
C PRO A 183 -9.28 -14.53 -2.23
N THR A 184 -9.10 -13.62 -1.27
CA THR A 184 -9.73 -12.29 -1.32
C THR A 184 -8.99 -11.32 -2.23
N THR A 185 -7.80 -11.71 -2.74
CA THR A 185 -7.01 -10.93 -3.68
C THR A 185 -7.72 -10.81 -5.04
N GLY A 186 -7.88 -9.58 -5.51
CA GLY A 186 -8.53 -9.29 -6.80
C GLY A 186 -7.68 -9.64 -8.02
N SER A 187 -8.35 -10.01 -9.11
CA SER A 187 -7.69 -10.25 -10.42
C SER A 187 -7.46 -8.96 -11.21
N ARG A 188 -8.23 -7.90 -10.92
CA ARG A 188 -8.06 -6.58 -11.53
C ARG A 188 -6.92 -5.85 -10.84
N VAL A 189 -6.08 -5.17 -11.61
CA VAL A 189 -4.95 -4.45 -11.05
C VAL A 189 -5.06 -2.96 -11.35
N PHE A 190 -4.92 -2.14 -10.31
CA PHE A 190 -4.76 -0.70 -10.42
C PHE A 190 -3.31 -0.35 -10.18
N HIS A 191 -2.79 0.58 -10.99
CA HIS A 191 -1.40 0.99 -10.92
C HIS A 191 -1.30 2.52 -10.84
N LEU A 192 -0.37 2.98 -10.01
CA LEU A 192 0.05 4.38 -9.91
C LEU A 192 1.58 4.44 -9.98
N LEU A 193 2.10 5.32 -10.83
CA LEU A 193 3.51 5.66 -10.89
C LEU A 193 3.67 7.15 -10.64
N ILE A 194 4.53 7.48 -9.69
CA ILE A 194 4.97 8.84 -9.41
C ILE A 194 6.46 8.91 -9.69
N LYS A 195 6.88 9.93 -10.45
CA LYS A 195 8.29 10.20 -10.74
C LYS A 195 8.68 11.50 -10.03
N LYS A 196 9.93 11.54 -9.57
CA LYS A 196 10.54 12.76 -9.04
C LYS A 196 10.68 13.82 -10.14
#